data_AF-A0A1M5WZ77-F1
#
_entry.id   AF-A0A1M5WZ77-F1
#
_cell.length_a   1.000
_cell.length_b   1.000
_cell.length_c   1.000
_cell.angle_alpha   90.00
_cell.angle_beta   90.00
_cell.angle_gamma   90.00
#
_symmetry.space_group_name_H-M   'P 1'
#
loop_
_entity.id
_entity.type
_entity.pdbx_description
1 polymer ?
#
loop_
_entity_poly.entity_id
_entity_poly.type
_entity_poly.pdbx_seq_one_letter_code
_entity_poly.pdbx_strand_id
1 'polypeptide(L)'
;MVSKQDKVKMPLKYKIFAIVVFGGLSLSCLYSFPNNIYQLIHGMNTLQPVIHFSKKEISEGGFMLSCIAGFIMIIFCEKMSPKVFICLFSVAFYGLLIALISPYLVMFWVDHFVEENHYNYCEPISDHEGKYWTTVYTKTTDICQIETEKVKNN
;
A
#
# COMPACT_ATOMS: atom_id res chain seq x y z
N MET A 1 4.74 -26.81 38.22
CA MET A 1 3.67 -27.38 37.39
C MET A 1 3.84 -26.87 35.96
N VAL A 2 4.42 -27.69 35.08
CA VAL A 2 4.55 -27.35 33.66
C VAL A 2 3.22 -27.68 33.01
N SER A 3 2.39 -26.66 32.80
CA SER A 3 1.18 -26.80 31.99
C SER A 3 1.61 -27.21 30.59
N LYS A 4 1.29 -28.45 30.20
CA LYS A 4 1.33 -28.87 28.79
C LYS A 4 0.34 -27.96 28.06
N GLN A 5 0.85 -26.92 27.41
CA GLN A 5 0.08 -26.23 26.39
C GLN A 5 -0.21 -27.25 25.31
N ASP A 6 -1.45 -27.75 25.28
CA ASP A 6 -1.98 -28.43 24.13
C ASP A 6 -1.77 -27.51 22.93
N LYS A 7 -0.87 -27.91 22.04
CA LYS A 7 -0.64 -27.19 20.79
C LYS A 7 -1.94 -27.26 20.00
N VAL A 8 -2.72 -26.19 20.05
CA VAL A 8 -3.93 -26.02 19.24
C VAL A 8 -3.51 -26.18 17.78
N LYS A 9 -3.82 -27.35 17.20
CA LYS A 9 -3.55 -27.62 15.78
C LYS A 9 -4.64 -26.95 14.96
N MET A 10 -4.24 -26.03 14.09
CA MET A 10 -5.17 -25.40 13.16
C MET A 10 -5.64 -26.45 12.13
N PRO A 11 -6.95 -26.57 11.86
CA PRO A 11 -7.42 -27.51 10.84
C PRO A 11 -6.85 -27.15 9.46
N LEU A 12 -6.40 -28.17 8.72
CA LEU A 12 -5.66 -28.01 7.46
C LEU A 12 -6.37 -27.12 6.44
N LYS A 13 -7.71 -27.20 6.34
CA LYS A 13 -8.51 -26.39 5.42
C LYS A 13 -8.35 -24.89 5.67
N TYR A 14 -8.39 -24.46 6.94
CA TYR A 14 -8.22 -23.05 7.30
C TYR A 14 -6.78 -22.59 7.09
N LYS A 15 -5.81 -23.47 7.34
CA LYS A 15 -4.39 -23.17 7.09
C LYS A 15 -4.13 -22.92 5.60
N ILE A 16 -4.62 -23.79 4.72
CA ILE A 16 -4.45 -23.64 3.26
C ILE A 16 -5.15 -22.36 2.79
N PHE A 17 -6.40 -22.13 3.20
CA PHE A 17 -7.14 -20.93 2.84
C PHE A 17 -6.39 -19.66 3.27
N ALA A 18 -5.90 -19.61 4.52
CA ALA A 18 -5.19 -18.46 5.02
C ALA A 18 -3.83 -18.25 4.32
N ILE A 19 -3.10 -19.33 3.98
CA ILE A 19 -1.88 -19.26 3.16
C ILE A 19 -2.16 -18.63 1.79
N VAL A 20 -3.22 -19.08 1.11
CA VAL A 20 -3.60 -18.56 -0.20
C VAL A 20 -3.99 -17.08 -0.12
N VAL A 21 -4.79 -16.70 0.87
CA VAL A 21 -5.24 -15.31 1.05
C VAL A 21 -4.06 -14.40 1.42
N PHE A 22 -3.34 -14.69 2.49
CA PHE A 22 -2.24 -13.83 2.94
C PHE A 22 -1.05 -13.85 1.97
N GLY A 23 -0.75 -15.00 1.36
CA GLY A 23 0.28 -15.11 0.34
C GLY A 23 -0.07 -14.36 -0.93
N GLY A 24 -1.31 -14.52 -1.43
CA GLY A 24 -1.79 -13.81 -2.62
C GLY A 24 -1.82 -12.29 -2.43
N LEU A 25 -2.35 -11.81 -1.29
CA LEU A 25 -2.34 -10.39 -0.96
C LEU A 25 -0.92 -9.84 -0.84
N SER A 26 -0.02 -10.57 -0.18
CA SER A 26 1.39 -10.15 -0.06
C SER A 26 2.06 -10.00 -1.43
N LEU A 27 1.84 -10.94 -2.35
CA LEU A 27 2.40 -10.89 -3.70
C LEU A 27 1.81 -9.73 -4.51
N SER A 28 0.50 -9.50 -4.41
CA SER A 28 -0.17 -8.38 -5.08
C SER A 28 0.41 -7.05 -4.62
N CYS A 29 0.57 -6.84 -3.30
CA CYS A 29 1.13 -5.61 -2.78
C CYS A 29 2.64 -5.47 -3.11
N LEU A 30 3.39 -6.58 -3.08
CA LEU A 30 4.82 -6.58 -3.44
C LEU A 30 5.05 -6.18 -4.89
N TYR A 31 4.12 -6.49 -5.80
CA TYR A 31 4.20 -6.07 -7.19
C TYR A 31 3.73 -4.61 -7.38
N SER A 32 2.58 -4.25 -6.79
CA SER A 32 1.94 -2.95 -6.98
C SER A 32 2.72 -1.80 -6.32
N PHE A 33 3.06 -1.92 -5.03
CA PHE A 33 3.61 -0.82 -4.25
C PHE A 33 4.94 -0.26 -4.79
N PRO A 34 5.97 -1.08 -5.11
CA PRO A 34 7.23 -0.56 -5.61
C PRO A 34 7.09 0.16 -6.95
N ASN A 35 6.21 -0.34 -7.83
CA ASN A 35 5.96 0.30 -9.12
C ASN A 35 5.36 1.70 -8.94
N ASN A 36 4.35 1.83 -8.09
CA ASN A 36 3.66 3.10 -7.86
C ASN A 36 4.55 4.13 -7.15
N ILE A 37 5.31 3.70 -6.13
CA ILE A 37 6.32 4.56 -5.49
C ILE A 37 7.39 4.99 -6.47
N TYR A 38 7.89 4.07 -7.31
CA TYR A 38 8.90 4.39 -8.30
C TYR A 38 8.39 5.42 -9.30
N GLN A 39 7.18 5.24 -9.84
CA GLN A 39 6.57 6.18 -10.78
C GLN A 39 6.38 7.57 -10.15
N LEU A 40 5.93 7.65 -8.90
CA LEU A 40 5.80 8.91 -8.17
C LEU A 40 7.14 9.62 -7.99
N ILE A 41 8.14 8.92 -7.42
CA ILE A 41 9.48 9.49 -7.19
C ILE A 41 10.14 9.89 -8.50
N HIS A 42 10.06 9.03 -9.52
CA HIS A 42 10.62 9.31 -10.83
C HIS A 42 9.94 10.53 -11.47
N GLY A 43 8.60 10.61 -11.43
CA GLY A 43 7.83 11.74 -11.94
C GLY A 43 8.23 13.05 -11.28
N MET A 44 8.42 13.04 -9.95
CA MET A 44 8.85 14.22 -9.21
C MET A 44 10.30 14.61 -9.53
N ASN A 45 11.23 13.65 -9.53
CA ASN A 45 12.65 13.91 -9.81
C ASN A 45 12.90 14.39 -11.25
N THR A 46 12.12 13.90 -12.21
CA THR A 46 12.26 14.29 -13.63
C THR A 46 11.32 15.42 -14.05
N LEU A 47 10.57 15.99 -13.10
CA LEU A 47 9.57 17.05 -13.33
C LEU A 47 8.62 16.70 -14.48
N GLN A 48 8.08 15.47 -14.49
CA GLN A 48 7.16 15.02 -15.52
C GLN A 48 5.94 15.95 -15.61
N PRO A 49 5.36 16.11 -16.81
CA PRO A 49 4.20 16.99 -17.01
C PRO A 49 2.97 16.60 -16.19
N VAL A 50 2.91 15.34 -15.74
CA VAL A 50 1.81 14.75 -14.97
C VAL A 50 2.40 14.01 -13.77
N ILE A 51 1.81 14.20 -12.60
CA ILE A 51 2.14 13.50 -11.35
C ILE A 51 0.88 12.80 -10.85
N HIS A 52 0.95 11.48 -10.71
CA HIS A 52 -0.13 10.66 -10.15
C HIS A 52 0.18 10.32 -8.72
N PHE A 53 -0.75 10.62 -7.81
CA PHE A 53 -0.64 10.28 -6.41
C PHE A 53 -1.88 9.51 -5.95
N SER A 54 -1.74 8.24 -5.59
CA SER A 54 -2.83 7.44 -5.03
C SER A 54 -2.56 7.08 -3.57
N LYS A 55 -3.45 7.48 -2.66
CA LYS A 55 -3.31 7.08 -1.24
C LYS A 55 -3.38 5.57 -1.06
N LYS A 56 -4.20 4.90 -1.88
CA LYS A 56 -4.36 3.44 -1.85
C LYS A 56 -3.02 2.76 -2.08
N GLU A 57 -2.31 3.15 -3.13
CA GLU A 57 -1.05 2.54 -3.52
C GLU A 57 0.01 2.75 -2.43
N ILE A 58 0.04 3.92 -1.79
CA ILE A 58 0.95 4.17 -0.66
C ILE A 58 0.57 3.33 0.58
N SER A 59 -0.73 3.17 0.86
CA SER A 59 -1.23 2.30 1.94
C SER A 59 -0.87 0.83 1.74
N GLU A 60 -0.80 0.36 0.49
CA GLU A 60 -0.46 -1.03 0.16
C GLU A 60 0.93 -1.42 0.69
N GLY A 61 1.89 -0.48 0.77
CA GLY A 61 3.22 -0.76 1.32
C GLY A 61 3.21 -1.14 2.80
N GLY A 62 2.42 -0.44 3.62
CA GLY A 62 2.23 -0.81 5.03
C GLY A 62 1.43 -2.11 5.18
N PHE A 63 0.38 -2.26 4.37
CA PHE A 63 -0.47 -3.45 4.37
C PHE A 63 0.30 -4.71 3.95
N MET A 64 1.25 -4.58 3.03
CA MET A 64 2.18 -5.64 2.62
C MET A 64 2.93 -6.22 3.82
N LEU A 65 3.47 -5.37 4.70
CA LEU A 65 4.21 -5.81 5.90
C LEU A 65 3.30 -6.64 6.82
N SER A 66 2.06 -6.22 6.98
CA SER A 66 1.06 -6.97 7.76
C SER A 66 0.69 -8.30 7.13
N CYS A 67 0.54 -8.33 5.81
CA CYS A 67 0.22 -9.56 5.09
C CYS A 67 1.36 -10.57 5.16
N ILE A 68 2.61 -10.13 4.98
CA ILE A 68 3.81 -10.97 5.08
C ILE A 68 3.95 -11.53 6.49
N ALA A 69 3.77 -10.70 7.52
CA ALA A 69 3.83 -11.15 8.91
C ALA A 69 2.74 -12.20 9.19
N GLY A 70 1.50 -11.96 8.74
CA GLY A 70 0.40 -12.92 8.81
C GLY A 70 0.73 -14.24 8.13
N PHE A 71 1.24 -14.19 6.91
CA PHE A 71 1.65 -15.35 6.13
C PHE A 71 2.69 -16.21 6.87
N ILE A 72 3.74 -15.59 7.42
CA ILE A 72 4.77 -16.28 8.20
C ILE A 72 4.16 -16.90 9.48
N MET A 73 3.31 -16.16 10.20
CA MET A 73 2.64 -16.69 11.40
C MET A 73 1.80 -17.93 11.09
N ILE A 74 1.08 -17.95 9.96
CA ILE A 74 0.24 -19.09 9.55
C ILE A 74 1.09 -20.31 9.17
N ILE A 75 2.17 -20.11 8.40
CA ILE A 75 3.06 -21.22 8.00
C ILE A 75 3.64 -21.91 9.23
N PHE A 76 4.13 -21.11 10.18
CA PHE A 76 4.91 -21.56 11.34
C PHE A 76 4.11 -21.68 12.64
N CYS A 77 2.78 -21.57 12.62
CA CYS A 77 1.96 -21.44 13.84
C CYS A 77 2.20 -22.57 14.88
N GLU A 78 2.50 -23.79 14.44
CA GLU A 78 2.71 -24.97 15.32
C GLU A 78 4.14 -25.07 15.90
N LYS A 79 5.09 -24.35 15.29
CA LYS A 79 6.53 -24.40 15.58
C LYS A 79 7.07 -23.07 16.09
N MET A 80 6.24 -22.04 16.19
CA MET A 80 6.66 -20.70 16.55
C MET A 80 6.86 -20.57 18.06
N SER A 81 7.99 -19.96 18.46
CA SER A 81 8.20 -19.59 19.86
C SER A 81 7.36 -18.36 20.21
N PRO A 82 6.94 -18.18 21.48
CA PRO A 82 6.15 -17.02 21.89
C PRO A 82 6.82 -15.68 21.57
N LYS A 83 8.15 -15.62 21.65
CA LYS A 83 8.93 -14.41 21.32
C LYS A 83 8.82 -14.03 19.85
N VAL A 84 8.93 -15.01 18.95
CA VAL A 84 8.79 -14.77 17.50
C VAL A 84 7.36 -14.41 17.15
N PHE A 85 6.37 -15.03 17.81
CA PHE A 85 4.97 -14.68 17.62
C PHE A 85 4.69 -13.22 18.00
N ILE A 86 5.15 -12.77 19.17
CA ILE A 86 5.00 -11.36 19.61
C ILE A 86 5.71 -10.40 18.64
N CYS A 87 6.90 -10.75 18.16
CA CYS A 87 7.63 -9.96 17.18
C CYS A 87 6.83 -9.81 15.87
N LEU A 88 6.35 -10.91 15.30
CA LEU A 88 5.56 -10.87 14.05
C LEU A 88 4.21 -10.19 14.23
N PHE A 89 3.56 -10.38 15.38
CA PHE A 89 2.34 -9.64 15.71
C PHE A 89 2.61 -8.13 15.77
N SER A 90 3.74 -7.72 16.35
CA SER A 90 4.16 -6.32 16.38
C SER A 90 4.42 -5.80 14.97
N VAL A 91 5.12 -6.55 14.12
CA VAL A 91 5.32 -6.19 12.69
C VAL A 91 3.97 -6.04 11.98
N ALA A 92 3.04 -6.96 12.21
CA ALA A 92 1.71 -6.88 11.62
C ALA A 92 0.94 -5.63 12.06
N PHE A 93 0.99 -5.32 13.36
CA PHE A 93 0.38 -4.14 13.93
C PHE A 93 1.00 -2.84 13.39
N TYR A 94 2.33 -2.72 13.41
CA TYR A 94 3.03 -1.55 12.88
C TYR A 94 2.86 -1.41 11.37
N GLY A 95 2.79 -2.50 10.61
CA GLY A 95 2.45 -2.47 9.18
C GLY A 95 1.09 -1.82 8.91
N LEU A 96 0.08 -2.15 9.73
CA LEU A 96 -1.25 -1.53 9.62
C LEU A 96 -1.20 -0.04 10.00
N LEU A 97 -0.45 0.31 11.04
CA LEU A 97 -0.25 1.73 11.40
C LEU A 97 0.45 2.50 10.28
N ILE A 98 1.48 1.92 9.65
CA ILE A 98 2.15 2.50 8.50
C ILE A 98 1.17 2.66 7.35
N ALA A 99 0.34 1.66 7.04
CA ALA A 99 -0.66 1.73 5.97
C ALA A 99 -1.65 2.88 6.15
N LEU A 100 -1.94 3.24 7.41
CA LEU A 100 -2.83 4.35 7.75
C LEU A 100 -2.11 5.70 7.72
N ILE A 101 -0.85 5.77 8.17
CA ILE A 101 -0.13 7.04 8.37
C ILE A 101 0.65 7.46 7.12
N SER A 102 1.30 6.50 6.43
CA SER A 102 2.17 6.78 5.28
C SER A 102 1.50 7.55 4.15
N PRO A 103 0.23 7.34 3.79
CA PRO A 103 -0.37 8.09 2.70
C PRO A 103 -0.46 9.58 3.01
N TYR A 104 -0.65 9.96 4.28
CA TYR A 104 -0.71 11.36 4.69
C TYR A 104 0.67 12.01 4.70
N LEU A 105 1.70 11.27 5.11
CA LEU A 105 3.08 11.76 5.06
C LEU A 105 3.55 11.98 3.63
N VAL A 106 3.26 11.04 2.73
CA VAL A 106 3.62 11.19 1.31
C VAL A 106 2.78 12.27 0.65
N MET A 107 1.48 12.37 0.95
CA MET A 107 0.62 13.45 0.46
C MET A 107 1.18 14.83 0.84
N PHE A 108 1.57 15.02 2.10
CA PHE A 108 2.18 16.28 2.54
C PHE A 108 3.44 16.61 1.73
N TRP A 109 4.28 15.61 1.45
CA TRP A 109 5.48 15.79 0.63
C TRP A 109 5.16 16.10 -0.84
N VAL A 110 4.16 15.43 -1.42
CA VAL A 110 3.70 15.67 -2.79
C VAL A 110 3.07 17.06 -2.93
N ASP A 111 2.22 17.47 -1.99
CA ASP A 111 1.58 18.78 -1.99
C ASP A 111 2.61 19.90 -1.96
N HIS A 112 3.64 19.77 -1.10
CA HIS A 112 4.73 20.73 -1.04
C HIS A 112 5.50 20.82 -2.37
N PHE A 113 5.82 19.68 -2.98
CA PHE A 113 6.49 19.65 -4.28
C PHE A 113 5.64 20.26 -5.40
N VAL A 114 4.33 19.97 -5.42
CA VAL A 114 3.37 20.51 -6.40
C VAL A 114 3.31 22.03 -6.30
N GLU A 115 3.26 22.57 -5.08
CA GLU A 115 3.24 24.00 -4.81
C GLU A 115 4.53 24.68 -5.27
N GLU A 116 5.70 24.14 -4.88
CA GLU A 116 7.01 24.69 -5.26
C GLU A 116 7.27 24.67 -6.77
N ASN A 117 6.69 23.71 -7.49
CA ASN A 117 6.89 23.54 -8.93
C ASN A 117 5.69 23.99 -9.78
N HIS A 118 4.72 24.69 -9.18
CA HIS A 118 3.56 25.30 -9.85
C HIS A 118 2.72 24.32 -10.67
N TYR A 119 2.47 23.12 -10.15
CA TYR A 119 1.54 22.18 -10.76
C TYR A 119 0.09 22.57 -10.42
N ASN A 120 -0.80 22.34 -11.37
CA ASN A 120 -2.24 22.52 -11.25
C ASN A 120 -2.92 21.19 -10.94
N TYR A 121 -3.87 21.23 -10.01
CA TYR A 121 -4.74 20.09 -9.73
C TYR A 121 -5.69 19.83 -10.93
N CYS A 122 -5.74 18.58 -11.40
CA CYS A 122 -6.58 18.17 -12.52
C CYS A 122 -7.79 17.38 -12.02
N GLU A 123 -8.87 18.09 -11.72
CA GLU A 123 -10.13 17.53 -11.22
C GLU A 123 -10.75 16.44 -12.12
N PRO A 124 -10.82 16.58 -13.46
CA PRO A 124 -11.59 15.66 -14.31
C PRO A 124 -11.09 14.21 -14.33
N ILE A 125 -9.83 13.97 -13.97
CA ILE A 125 -9.18 12.64 -13.94
C ILE A 125 -8.81 12.20 -12.52
N SER A 126 -9.04 13.08 -11.54
CA SER A 126 -8.81 12.76 -10.14
C SER A 126 -10.06 12.06 -9.59
N ASP A 127 -9.83 10.96 -8.87
CA ASP A 127 -10.90 10.21 -8.23
C ASP A 127 -10.99 10.60 -6.75
N HIS A 128 -12.20 10.88 -6.29
CA HIS A 128 -12.52 11.26 -4.93
C HIS A 128 -13.47 10.28 -4.23
N GLU A 129 -13.69 9.09 -4.80
CA GLU A 129 -14.55 8.09 -4.18
C GLU A 129 -13.92 7.51 -2.90
N GLY A 130 -14.37 8.04 -1.76
CA GLY A 130 -14.11 7.48 -0.43
C GLY A 130 -12.72 7.79 0.14
N LYS A 131 -12.19 6.84 0.93
CA LYS A 131 -10.92 7.00 1.67
C LYS A 131 -9.67 6.79 0.79
N TYR A 132 -9.87 6.30 -0.43
CA TYR A 132 -8.83 5.84 -1.36
C TYR A 132 -8.83 6.68 -2.64
N TRP A 133 -8.72 7.99 -2.46
CA TRP A 133 -8.66 8.95 -3.56
C TRP A 133 -7.35 8.83 -4.38
N THR A 134 -7.43 9.21 -5.65
CA THR A 134 -6.27 9.38 -6.53
C THR A 134 -6.26 10.81 -7.03
N THR A 135 -5.18 11.52 -6.75
CA THR A 135 -5.00 12.92 -7.09
C THR A 135 -4.02 13.01 -8.26
N VAL A 136 -4.42 13.72 -9.32
CA VAL A 136 -3.55 13.96 -10.48
C VAL A 136 -3.22 15.45 -10.58
N TYR A 137 -1.92 15.74 -10.67
CA TYR A 137 -1.40 17.09 -10.83
C TYR A 137 -0.72 17.24 -12.18
N THR A 138 -0.88 18.38 -12.83
CA THR A 138 -0.39 18.64 -14.20
C THR A 138 0.26 20.01 -14.29
N LYS A 139 1.31 20.19 -15.12
CA LYS A 139 1.97 21.50 -15.23
C LYS A 139 1.09 22.59 -15.85
N THR A 140 0.19 22.23 -16.76
CA THR A 140 -0.69 23.19 -17.44
C THR A 140 -2.10 22.63 -17.59
N THR A 141 -3.06 23.53 -17.78
CA THR A 141 -4.46 23.18 -18.09
C THR A 141 -4.59 22.36 -19.37
N ASP A 142 -3.74 22.62 -20.36
CA ASP A 142 -3.77 21.92 -21.65
C ASP A 142 -3.38 20.44 -21.49
N ILE A 143 -2.38 20.16 -20.65
CA ILE A 143 -1.99 18.77 -20.32
C ILE A 143 -3.14 18.06 -19.62
N CYS A 144 -3.80 18.73 -18.67
CA CYS A 144 -4.97 18.17 -17.99
C CYS A 144 -6.09 17.80 -18.98
N GLN A 145 -6.37 18.64 -19.97
CA GLN A 145 -7.37 18.34 -21.00
C GLN A 145 -6.97 17.14 -21.86
N ILE A 146 -5.72 17.10 -22.33
CA ILE A 146 -5.20 15.99 -23.15
C ILE A 146 -5.30 14.66 -22.38
N GLU A 147 -4.90 14.63 -21.11
CA GLU A 147 -4.99 13.42 -20.28
C GLU A 147 -6.45 13.04 -20.00
N THR A 148 -7.34 14.01 -19.81
CA THR A 148 -8.78 13.76 -19.64
C THR A 148 -9.39 13.09 -20.87
N GLU A 149 -9.02 13.53 -22.07
CA GLU A 149 -9.51 12.93 -23.32
C GLU A 149 -8.98 11.51 -23.51
N LYS A 150 -7.74 11.22 -23.12
CA LYS A 150 -7.18 9.86 -23.15
C LYS A 150 -7.95 8.91 -22.24
N VAL A 151 -8.28 9.35 -21.03
CA VAL A 151 -9.03 8.52 -20.07
C VAL A 151 -10.46 8.27 -20.55
N LYS A 152 -11.12 9.25 -21.19
CA LYS A 152 -12.49 9.10 -21.70
C LYS A 152 -12.62 8.18 -22.93
N ASN A 153 -11.55 8.05 -23.71
CA ASN A 153 -11.54 7.26 -24.95
C ASN A 153 -11.07 5.81 -24.75
N ASN A 154 -10.66 5.43 -23.53
CA ASN A 154 -10.32 4.07 -23.13
C ASN A 154 -11.46 3.44 -22.32
#